data_AF-A0A1V4K005-F1
#
_entry.id   AF-A0A1V4K005-F1
#
_cell.length_a   1.000
_cell.length_b   1.000
_cell.length_c   1.000
_cell.angle_alpha   90.00
_cell.angle_beta   90.00
_cell.angle_gamma   90.00
#
_symmetry.space_group_name_H-M   'P 1'
#
loop_
_entity.id
_entity.type
_entity.pdbx_description
1 polymer ?
#
loop_
_entity_poly.entity_id
_entity_poly.type
_entity_poly.pdbx_seq_one_letter_code
_entity_poly.pdbx_strand_id
1 'polypeptide(L)'
;MASLRTASPELREYFSRHDLLDVYEVLLCGIIAMRPEDPLTFLEEKLREIMEKGLDAVLWCMSVDLSLHPKLKRISETYLSTVFGLDSEQLVTEELCAKARGFYSRNLIKLYFGGWMKYNLQKKNKRKKTKQKMALAVVHYNVHILRLIMQKWNMWVQIDKEKMALATKRLQQICNKIYLNAVVKAWHAEAHGSLKTKAYFESLAKESQEGCLESSDLTVGHKTSHLPEKALLQVFHYVNLVDLARCAQVSQTWMLLTRNSSLWSHINFSSVKHKVQDQVVVNILQKWRLYVLRLNLRGCYSLHWPSFKSIKRDSVIMSENNLLSRMAMEKNNWLRRKSIFDHGLGF
;
A
#
# COMPACT_ATOMS: atom_id res chain seq x y z
N MET A 1 52.69 -49.33 -4.66
CA MET A 1 53.90 -50.16 -4.47
C MET A 1 53.54 -51.30 -3.54
N ALA A 2 53.91 -52.54 -3.87
CA ALA A 2 53.74 -53.66 -2.95
C ALA A 2 54.68 -53.47 -1.75
N SER A 3 54.17 -53.61 -0.54
CA SER A 3 54.98 -53.44 0.67
C SER A 3 55.93 -54.62 0.83
N LEU A 4 57.21 -54.35 1.17
CA LEU A 4 58.20 -55.39 1.50
C LEU A 4 57.84 -56.17 2.79
N ARG A 5 56.73 -55.81 3.46
CA ARG A 5 56.17 -56.53 4.61
C ARG A 5 55.78 -57.97 4.33
N THR A 6 55.42 -58.29 3.09
CA THR A 6 55.04 -59.65 2.67
C THR A 6 56.17 -60.38 1.92
N ALA A 7 57.33 -59.72 1.78
CA ALA A 7 58.48 -60.27 1.09
C ALA A 7 59.23 -61.31 1.94
N SER A 8 59.90 -62.26 1.28
CA SER A 8 60.73 -63.24 1.98
C SER A 8 61.88 -62.57 2.75
N PRO A 9 62.37 -63.19 3.83
CA PRO A 9 63.52 -62.68 4.58
C PRO A 9 64.74 -62.44 3.68
N GLU A 10 64.97 -63.31 2.69
CA GLU A 10 66.10 -63.14 1.75
C GLU A 10 65.96 -61.87 0.90
N LEU A 11 64.73 -61.53 0.47
CA LEU A 11 64.49 -60.32 -0.31
C LEU A 11 64.71 -59.07 0.54
N ARG A 12 64.31 -59.08 1.82
CA ARG A 12 64.57 -57.94 2.72
C ARG A 12 66.07 -57.77 2.97
N GLU A 13 66.78 -58.87 3.17
CA GLU A 13 68.23 -58.85 3.35
C GLU A 13 68.96 -58.38 2.09
N TYR A 14 68.49 -58.77 0.90
CA TYR A 14 69.02 -58.28 -0.38
C TYR A 14 68.90 -56.76 -0.51
N PHE A 15 67.75 -56.18 -0.14
CA PHE A 15 67.55 -54.73 -0.16
C PHE A 15 68.51 -53.99 0.79
N SER A 16 68.80 -54.57 1.95
CA SER A 16 69.76 -54.01 2.91
C SER A 16 71.23 -54.21 2.49
N ARG A 17 71.59 -55.37 1.93
CA ARG A 17 72.97 -55.66 1.50
C ARG A 17 73.44 -54.83 0.32
N HIS A 18 72.52 -54.36 -0.50
CA HIS A 18 72.80 -53.61 -1.72
C HIS A 18 72.38 -52.13 -1.64
N ASP A 19 72.10 -51.62 -0.43
CA ASP A 19 71.72 -50.22 -0.16
C ASP A 19 70.64 -49.70 -1.14
N LEU A 20 69.70 -50.58 -1.51
CA LEU A 20 68.74 -50.28 -2.57
C LEU A 20 67.83 -49.12 -2.18
N LEU A 21 67.54 -48.96 -0.88
CA LEU A 21 66.74 -47.85 -0.38
C LEU A 21 67.42 -46.51 -0.60
N ASP A 22 68.74 -46.44 -0.44
CA ASP A 22 69.53 -45.26 -0.72
C ASP A 22 69.58 -44.98 -2.23
N VAL A 23 69.71 -46.02 -3.08
CA VAL A 23 69.58 -45.90 -4.54
C VAL A 23 68.21 -45.33 -4.92
N TYR A 24 67.13 -45.83 -4.33
CA TYR A 24 65.78 -45.31 -4.55
C TYR A 24 65.62 -43.87 -4.05
N GLU A 25 66.18 -43.52 -2.89
CA GLU A 25 66.15 -42.16 -2.34
C GLU A 25 66.81 -41.17 -3.31
N VAL A 26 68.01 -41.52 -3.76
CA VAL A 26 68.83 -40.76 -4.72
C VAL A 26 68.01 -40.49 -5.99
N LEU A 27 67.46 -41.53 -6.60
CA LEU A 27 66.70 -41.40 -7.85
C LEU A 27 65.40 -40.61 -7.68
N LEU A 28 64.66 -40.84 -6.60
CA LEU A 28 63.40 -40.14 -6.32
C LEU A 28 63.65 -38.66 -6.04
N CYS A 29 64.66 -38.34 -5.23
CA CYS A 29 65.08 -36.96 -4.98
C CYS A 29 65.47 -36.26 -6.29
N GLY A 30 66.15 -36.97 -7.17
CA GLY A 30 66.54 -36.46 -8.48
C GLY A 30 65.39 -36.04 -9.37
N ILE A 31 64.37 -36.89 -9.49
CA ILE A 31 63.18 -36.55 -10.26
C ILE A 31 62.47 -35.34 -9.67
N ILE A 32 62.32 -35.29 -8.34
CA ILE A 32 61.61 -34.22 -7.64
C ILE A 32 62.33 -32.88 -7.79
N ALA A 33 63.67 -32.89 -7.68
CA ALA A 33 64.49 -31.69 -7.74
C ALA A 33 64.64 -31.16 -9.18
N MET A 34 65.00 -32.03 -10.12
CA MET A 34 65.32 -31.62 -11.50
C MET A 34 64.09 -31.47 -12.39
N ARG A 35 62.97 -32.12 -12.05
CA ARG A 35 61.74 -32.18 -12.86
C ARG A 35 62.02 -32.36 -14.36
N PRO A 36 62.72 -33.43 -14.74
CA PRO A 36 63.04 -33.69 -16.14
C PRO A 36 61.75 -33.82 -16.97
N GLU A 37 61.79 -33.36 -18.22
CA GLU A 37 60.67 -33.51 -19.17
C GLU A 37 60.37 -34.99 -19.47
N ASP A 38 61.41 -35.83 -19.46
CA ASP A 38 61.30 -37.29 -19.51
C ASP A 38 61.95 -37.95 -18.28
N PRO A 39 61.15 -38.34 -17.27
CA PRO A 39 61.65 -38.98 -16.07
C PRO A 39 62.26 -40.37 -16.29
N LEU A 40 61.85 -41.10 -17.34
CA LEU A 40 62.31 -42.48 -17.55
C LEU A 40 63.74 -42.49 -18.08
N THR A 41 64.01 -41.71 -19.13
CA THR A 41 65.37 -41.56 -19.68
C THR A 41 66.33 -41.02 -18.63
N PHE A 42 65.87 -40.07 -17.80
CA PHE A 42 66.66 -39.54 -16.68
C PHE A 42 67.02 -40.61 -15.63
N LEU A 43 66.06 -41.48 -15.27
CA LEU A 43 66.30 -42.57 -14.32
C LEU A 43 67.32 -43.56 -14.86
N GLU A 44 67.22 -43.93 -16.14
CA GLU A 44 68.16 -44.87 -16.78
C GLU A 44 69.59 -44.34 -16.82
N GLU A 45 69.77 -43.06 -17.18
CA GLU A 45 71.08 -42.41 -17.17
C GLU A 45 71.68 -42.36 -15.76
N LYS A 46 70.87 -42.02 -14.76
CA LYS A 46 71.32 -41.94 -13.37
C LYS A 46 71.61 -43.31 -12.76
N LEU A 47 70.82 -44.33 -13.08
CA LEU A 47 71.11 -45.71 -12.70
C LEU A 47 72.43 -46.19 -13.31
N ARG A 48 72.68 -45.88 -14.58
CA ARG A 48 73.95 -46.21 -15.25
C ARG A 48 75.15 -45.54 -14.57
N GLU A 49 74.99 -44.26 -14.20
CA GLU A 49 76.03 -43.50 -13.50
C GLU A 49 76.32 -44.08 -12.09
N ILE A 50 75.28 -44.49 -11.35
CA ILE A 50 75.43 -45.16 -10.04
C ILE A 50 76.13 -46.51 -10.21
N MET A 51 75.80 -47.28 -11.25
CA MET A 51 76.43 -48.56 -11.52
C MET A 51 77.91 -48.44 -11.91
N GLU A 52 78.30 -47.38 -12.63
CA GLU A 52 79.68 -47.17 -13.08
C GLU A 52 80.59 -46.57 -11.99
N LYS A 53 80.06 -45.65 -11.18
CA LYS A 53 80.87 -44.84 -10.25
C LYS A 53 80.66 -45.19 -8.78
N GLY A 54 79.68 -46.04 -8.46
CA GLY A 54 79.29 -46.39 -7.11
C GLY A 54 78.41 -45.32 -6.45
N LEU A 55 77.71 -45.70 -5.38
CA LEU A 55 76.72 -44.86 -4.69
C LEU A 55 77.36 -43.60 -4.06
N ASP A 56 78.59 -43.73 -3.55
CA ASP A 56 79.35 -42.64 -2.91
C ASP A 56 79.75 -41.52 -3.89
N ALA A 57 79.99 -41.85 -5.15
CA ALA A 57 80.29 -40.87 -6.19
C ALA A 57 79.02 -40.12 -6.67
N VAL A 58 77.84 -40.70 -6.42
CA VAL A 58 76.52 -40.13 -6.75
C VAL A 58 75.87 -39.52 -5.50
N LEU A 59 76.68 -39.08 -4.53
CA LEU A 59 76.20 -38.08 -3.57
C LEU A 59 75.81 -36.83 -4.35
N TRP A 60 74.50 -36.61 -4.47
CA TRP A 60 73.84 -35.45 -5.09
C TRP A 60 74.45 -34.09 -4.75
N CYS A 61 75.22 -34.00 -3.68
CA CYS A 61 75.90 -32.81 -3.19
C CYS A 61 77.01 -32.27 -4.12
N MET A 62 77.52 -33.05 -5.09
CA MET A 62 78.66 -32.62 -5.93
C MET A 62 78.26 -31.96 -7.26
N SER A 63 77.02 -32.16 -7.74
CA SER A 63 76.62 -31.79 -9.12
C SER A 63 75.36 -30.89 -9.21
N VAL A 64 74.94 -30.29 -8.10
CA VAL A 64 73.91 -29.24 -8.06
C VAL A 64 74.48 -28.01 -7.34
N ASP A 65 74.24 -26.83 -7.91
CA ASP A 65 74.66 -25.56 -7.32
C ASP A 65 74.05 -25.40 -5.90
N LEU A 66 74.88 -25.07 -4.91
CA LEU A 66 74.54 -25.09 -3.47
C LEU A 66 73.31 -24.22 -3.12
N SER A 67 72.96 -23.28 -3.99
CA SER A 67 71.86 -22.32 -3.87
C SER A 67 70.47 -22.89 -4.21
N LEU A 68 70.40 -24.02 -4.93
CA LEU A 68 69.15 -24.66 -5.36
C LEU A 68 68.73 -25.84 -4.50
N HIS A 69 69.48 -26.13 -3.42
CA HIS A 69 69.10 -27.16 -2.47
C HIS A 69 67.67 -26.90 -1.95
N PRO A 70 66.72 -27.82 -2.19
CA PRO A 70 65.52 -27.84 -1.38
C PRO A 70 65.97 -27.94 0.08
N LYS A 71 65.37 -27.17 1.00
CA LYS A 71 65.51 -27.42 2.46
C LYS A 71 64.82 -28.74 2.86
N LEU A 72 64.86 -29.73 1.99
CA LEU A 72 64.46 -31.09 2.28
C LEU A 72 65.61 -31.66 3.11
N LYS A 73 65.42 -31.62 4.42
CA LYS A 73 66.09 -32.52 5.36
C LYS A 73 66.11 -33.90 4.68
N ARG A 74 67.28 -34.56 4.58
CA ARG A 74 67.44 -35.94 4.08
C ARG A 74 66.16 -36.69 4.44
N ILE A 75 65.46 -37.24 3.45
CA ILE A 75 64.21 -37.95 3.71
C ILE A 75 64.64 -39.01 4.69
N SER A 76 64.38 -38.79 5.98
CA SER A 76 65.15 -39.47 7.02
C SER A 76 65.03 -40.96 6.77
N GLU A 77 66.07 -41.76 7.06
CA GLU A 77 66.08 -43.22 6.81
C GLU A 77 64.74 -43.88 7.19
N THR A 78 64.06 -43.31 8.20
CA THR A 78 62.70 -43.56 8.70
C THR A 78 61.51 -43.38 7.73
N TYR A 79 61.52 -42.49 6.73
CA TYR A 79 60.35 -42.29 5.85
C TYR A 79 60.31 -43.32 4.72
N LEU A 80 61.45 -43.62 4.10
CA LEU A 80 61.51 -44.67 3.07
C LEU A 80 61.37 -46.05 3.69
N SER A 81 61.98 -46.31 4.85
CA SER A 81 61.68 -47.50 5.64
C SER A 81 60.19 -47.63 5.95
N THR A 82 59.48 -46.54 6.28
CA THR A 82 58.03 -46.54 6.51
C THR A 82 57.22 -46.83 5.24
N VAL A 83 57.58 -46.21 4.10
CA VAL A 83 56.91 -46.41 2.79
C VAL A 83 57.06 -47.84 2.29
N PHE A 84 58.25 -48.44 2.44
CA PHE A 84 58.51 -49.83 2.11
C PHE A 84 58.07 -50.82 3.22
N GLY A 85 57.70 -50.30 4.39
CA GLY A 85 57.12 -51.05 5.50
C GLY A 85 58.13 -51.80 6.36
N LEU A 86 59.39 -51.35 6.39
CA LEU A 86 60.50 -51.91 7.15
C LEU A 86 60.53 -51.44 8.62
N ASP A 87 59.93 -50.29 8.94
CA ASP A 87 59.74 -49.84 10.33
C ASP A 87 58.43 -50.39 10.92
N SER A 88 58.56 -51.14 12.01
CA SER A 88 57.46 -51.77 12.74
C SER A 88 56.72 -50.85 13.71
N GLU A 89 57.26 -49.68 14.06
CA GLU A 89 56.79 -48.91 15.22
C GLU A 89 55.94 -47.66 14.91
N GLN A 90 55.84 -47.20 13.66
CA GLN A 90 55.11 -45.97 13.34
C GLN A 90 54.11 -46.16 12.20
N LEU A 91 53.01 -46.84 12.52
CA LEU A 91 51.97 -47.20 11.56
C LEU A 91 51.03 -46.02 11.25
N VAL A 92 51.18 -45.43 10.06
CA VAL A 92 50.05 -44.77 9.39
C VAL A 92 49.08 -45.87 8.95
N THR A 93 48.08 -46.15 9.77
CA THR A 93 47.03 -47.14 9.47
C THR A 93 46.11 -46.64 8.36
N GLU A 94 45.58 -47.55 7.54
CA GLU A 94 44.63 -47.24 6.48
C GLU A 94 43.40 -46.45 6.98
N GLU A 95 43.00 -46.73 8.23
CA GLU A 95 41.95 -46.02 8.95
C GLU A 95 42.30 -44.55 9.26
N LEU A 96 43.55 -44.25 9.63
CA LEU A 96 44.04 -42.88 9.83
C LEU A 96 44.08 -42.11 8.50
N CYS A 97 44.50 -42.76 7.42
CA CYS A 97 44.46 -42.20 6.06
C CYS A 97 43.02 -41.91 5.61
N ALA A 98 42.07 -42.81 5.87
CA ALA A 98 40.66 -42.58 5.58
C ALA A 98 40.10 -41.40 6.40
N LYS A 99 40.46 -41.31 7.68
CA LYS A 99 40.05 -40.21 8.58
C LYS A 99 40.62 -38.86 8.14
N ALA A 100 41.88 -38.82 7.72
CA ALA A 100 42.54 -37.63 7.18
C ALA A 100 41.89 -37.18 5.86
N ARG A 101 41.64 -38.10 4.92
CA ARG A 101 40.90 -37.81 3.67
C ARG A 101 39.50 -37.29 3.93
N GLY A 102 38.77 -37.91 4.87
CA GLY A 102 37.43 -37.46 5.26
C GLY A 102 37.43 -36.09 5.95
N PHE A 103 38.45 -35.78 6.74
CA PHE A 103 38.64 -34.45 7.33
C PHE A 103 38.92 -33.40 6.25
N TYR A 104 39.86 -33.67 5.35
CA TYR A 104 40.22 -32.79 4.25
C TYR A 104 39.02 -32.51 3.33
N SER A 105 38.31 -33.57 2.89
CA SER A 105 37.12 -33.46 2.06
C SER A 105 36.01 -32.64 2.72
N ARG A 106 35.72 -32.87 4.00
CA ARG A 106 34.72 -32.08 4.75
C ARG A 106 35.10 -30.61 4.86
N ASN A 107 36.38 -30.31 5.11
CA ASN A 107 36.85 -28.93 5.16
C ASN A 107 36.75 -28.24 3.80
N LEU A 108 37.11 -28.94 2.71
CA LEU A 108 36.93 -28.45 1.34
C LEU A 108 35.46 -28.14 1.04
N ILE A 109 34.56 -29.09 1.29
CA ILE A 109 33.13 -28.90 1.06
C ILE A 109 32.63 -27.71 1.87
N LYS A 110 32.98 -27.62 3.15
CA LYS A 110 32.58 -26.50 4.01
C LYS A 110 33.07 -25.15 3.48
N LEU A 111 34.32 -25.08 2.99
CA LEU A 111 34.91 -23.86 2.46
C LEU A 111 34.19 -23.42 1.17
N TYR A 112 34.16 -24.28 0.16
CA TYR A 112 33.65 -23.94 -1.17
C TYR A 112 32.13 -23.89 -1.21
N PHE A 113 31.46 -24.91 -0.66
CA PHE A 113 29.99 -24.96 -0.65
C PHE A 113 29.41 -23.92 0.32
N GLY A 114 30.04 -23.70 1.47
CA GLY A 114 29.67 -22.64 2.40
C GLY A 114 29.82 -21.25 1.78
N GLY A 115 30.92 -21.00 1.08
CA GLY A 115 31.13 -19.78 0.30
C GLY A 115 30.08 -19.58 -0.78
N TRP A 116 29.78 -20.63 -1.56
CA TRP A 116 28.77 -20.62 -2.61
C TRP A 116 27.35 -20.37 -2.07
N MET A 117 26.97 -21.04 -0.97
CA MET A 117 25.69 -20.82 -0.30
C MET A 117 25.56 -19.38 0.21
N LYS A 118 26.62 -18.84 0.83
CA LYS A 118 26.66 -17.44 1.29
C LYS A 118 26.53 -16.46 0.12
N TYR A 119 27.24 -16.69 -0.99
CA TYR A 119 27.12 -15.89 -2.20
C TYR A 119 25.69 -15.90 -2.76
N ASN A 120 25.06 -17.07 -2.88
CA ASN A 120 23.69 -17.19 -3.38
C ASN A 120 22.68 -16.49 -2.46
N LEU A 121 22.84 -16.64 -1.15
CA LEU A 121 22.02 -15.94 -0.15
C LEU A 121 22.18 -14.42 -0.29
N GLN A 122 23.40 -13.92 -0.42
CA GLN A 122 23.66 -12.50 -0.65
C GLN A 122 23.05 -12.01 -1.96
N LYS A 123 23.16 -12.77 -3.05
CA LYS A 123 22.55 -12.44 -4.35
C LYS A 123 21.03 -12.37 -4.26
N LYS A 124 20.40 -13.32 -3.56
CA LYS A 124 18.95 -13.31 -3.27
C LYS A 124 18.55 -12.09 -2.45
N ASN A 125 19.33 -11.74 -1.42
CA ASN A 125 19.09 -10.57 -0.57
C ASN A 125 19.28 -9.24 -1.32
N LYS A 126 20.30 -9.13 -2.18
CA LYS A 126 20.49 -7.97 -3.08
C LYS A 126 19.29 -7.79 -3.99
N ARG A 127 18.80 -8.87 -4.63
CA ARG A 127 17.58 -8.84 -5.47
C ARG A 127 16.36 -8.36 -4.68
N LYS A 128 16.15 -8.84 -3.45
CA LYS A 128 15.06 -8.38 -2.58
C LYS A 128 15.18 -6.89 -2.25
N LYS A 129 16.37 -6.42 -1.86
CA LYS A 129 16.62 -4.98 -1.57
C LYS A 129 16.36 -4.10 -2.79
N THR A 130 16.83 -4.49 -3.99
CA THR A 130 16.56 -3.74 -5.22
C THR A 130 15.07 -3.68 -5.53
N LYS A 131 14.33 -4.79 -5.39
CA LYS A 131 12.87 -4.80 -5.56
C LYS A 131 12.17 -3.84 -4.58
N GLN A 132 12.57 -3.83 -3.31
CA GLN A 132 12.02 -2.91 -2.31
C GLN A 132 12.31 -1.45 -2.67
N LYS A 133 13.56 -1.12 -3.03
CA LYS A 133 13.93 0.24 -3.45
C LYS A 133 13.14 0.68 -4.70
N MET A 134 12.98 -0.21 -5.66
CA MET A 134 12.19 0.07 -6.86
C MET A 134 10.72 0.32 -6.53
N ALA A 135 10.12 -0.50 -5.65
CA ALA A 135 8.75 -0.29 -5.20
C ALA A 135 8.56 1.06 -4.49
N LEU A 136 9.49 1.43 -3.60
CA LEU A 136 9.48 2.74 -2.94
C LEU A 136 9.63 3.90 -3.93
N ALA A 137 10.50 3.76 -4.93
CA ALA A 137 10.69 4.77 -5.98
C ALA A 137 9.42 4.99 -6.80
N VAL A 138 8.71 3.91 -7.17
CA VAL A 138 7.42 3.99 -7.88
C VAL A 138 6.38 4.73 -7.04
N VAL A 139 6.24 4.38 -5.76
CA VAL A 139 5.30 5.08 -4.86
C VAL A 139 5.65 6.56 -4.74
N HIS A 140 6.93 6.89 -4.54
CA HIS A 140 7.39 8.27 -4.45
C HIS A 140 7.10 9.06 -5.73
N TYR A 141 7.39 8.48 -6.90
CA TYR A 141 7.10 9.07 -8.20
C TYR A 141 5.60 9.35 -8.40
N ASN A 142 4.75 8.39 -8.06
CA ASN A 142 3.30 8.56 -8.14
C ASN A 142 2.79 9.68 -7.22
N VAL A 143 3.27 9.73 -5.98
CA VAL A 143 2.92 10.81 -5.03
C VAL A 143 3.39 12.17 -5.55
N HIS A 144 4.59 12.23 -6.13
CA HIS A 144 5.12 13.45 -6.71
C HIS A 144 4.26 13.96 -7.88
N ILE A 145 3.89 13.09 -8.83
CA ILE A 145 2.98 13.46 -9.93
C ILE A 145 1.64 13.95 -9.40
N LEU A 146 1.03 13.20 -8.47
CA LEU A 146 -0.25 13.58 -7.89
C LEU A 146 -0.17 14.96 -7.21
N ARG A 147 0.95 15.26 -6.52
CA ARG A 147 1.17 16.57 -5.91
C ARG A 147 1.22 17.69 -6.96
N LEU A 148 1.92 17.50 -8.07
CA LEU A 148 1.98 18.49 -9.16
C LEU A 148 0.59 18.73 -9.78
N ILE A 149 -0.18 17.66 -10.02
CA ILE A 149 -1.55 17.78 -10.53
C ILE A 149 -2.43 18.52 -9.52
N MET A 150 -2.33 18.17 -8.23
CA MET A 150 -3.11 18.79 -7.17
C MET A 150 -2.78 20.29 -7.02
N GLN A 151 -1.52 20.68 -7.20
CA GLN A 151 -1.11 22.09 -7.19
C GLN A 151 -1.77 22.87 -8.34
N LYS A 152 -1.74 22.32 -9.57
CA LYS A 152 -2.43 22.93 -10.73
C LYS A 152 -3.93 23.03 -10.51
N TRP A 153 -4.55 21.96 -9.99
CA TRP A 153 -5.97 21.95 -9.67
C TRP A 153 -6.31 22.99 -8.59
N ASN A 154 -5.53 23.07 -7.51
CA ASN A 154 -5.77 24.05 -6.46
C ASN A 154 -5.67 25.49 -6.99
N MET A 155 -4.67 25.78 -7.83
CA MET A 155 -4.55 27.09 -8.49
C MET A 155 -5.79 27.42 -9.33
N TRP A 156 -6.27 26.46 -10.14
CA TRP A 156 -7.49 26.62 -10.92
C TRP A 156 -8.72 26.85 -10.02
N VAL A 157 -8.86 26.10 -8.93
CA VAL A 157 -9.96 26.27 -7.97
C VAL A 157 -9.95 27.66 -7.33
N GLN A 158 -8.79 28.21 -6.99
CA GLN A 158 -8.72 29.57 -6.42
C GLN A 158 -9.17 30.61 -7.45
N ILE A 159 -8.67 30.52 -8.68
CA ILE A 159 -9.09 31.41 -9.77
C ILE A 159 -10.61 31.32 -10.01
N ASP A 160 -11.17 30.11 -10.00
CA ASP A 160 -12.60 29.92 -10.17
C ASP A 160 -13.41 30.53 -9.01
N LYS A 161 -12.97 30.33 -7.76
CA LYS A 161 -13.59 30.96 -6.59
C LYS A 161 -13.60 32.48 -6.69
N GLU A 162 -12.48 33.09 -7.09
CA GLU A 162 -12.38 34.54 -7.28
C GLU A 162 -13.35 35.03 -8.36
N LYS A 163 -13.45 34.32 -9.48
CA LYS A 163 -14.41 34.62 -10.55
C LYS A 163 -15.85 34.54 -10.04
N MET A 164 -16.20 33.49 -9.30
CA MET A 164 -17.53 33.30 -8.75
C MET A 164 -17.86 34.37 -7.70
N ALA A 165 -16.90 34.76 -6.86
CA ALA A 165 -17.07 35.83 -5.89
C ALA A 165 -17.32 37.18 -6.59
N LEU A 166 -16.57 37.49 -7.65
CA LEU A 166 -16.77 38.70 -8.44
C LEU A 166 -18.13 38.71 -9.13
N ALA A 167 -18.54 37.59 -9.74
CA ALA A 167 -19.86 37.46 -10.37
C ALA A 167 -20.99 37.65 -9.36
N THR A 168 -20.87 37.03 -8.18
CA THR A 168 -21.84 37.18 -7.08
C THR A 168 -21.95 38.63 -6.64
N LYS A 169 -20.82 39.34 -6.47
CA LYS A 169 -20.81 40.75 -6.09
C LYS A 169 -21.52 41.63 -7.14
N ARG A 170 -21.27 41.37 -8.43
CA ARG A 170 -21.95 42.09 -9.53
C ARG A 170 -23.46 41.83 -9.54
N LEU A 171 -23.88 40.57 -9.38
CA LEU A 171 -25.29 40.22 -9.29
C LEU A 171 -25.96 40.89 -8.08
N GLN A 172 -25.31 40.87 -6.93
CA GLN A 172 -25.82 41.53 -5.73
C GLN A 172 -25.97 43.04 -5.92
N GLN A 173 -25.00 43.70 -6.58
CA GLN A 173 -25.11 45.13 -6.92
C GLN A 173 -26.31 45.43 -7.82
N ILE A 174 -26.54 44.60 -8.84
CA ILE A 174 -27.70 44.74 -9.74
C ILE A 174 -29.01 44.54 -8.98
N CYS A 175 -29.11 43.46 -8.19
CA CYS A 175 -30.28 43.18 -7.37
C CYS A 175 -30.57 44.32 -6.38
N ASN A 176 -29.55 44.83 -5.70
CA ASN A 176 -29.69 45.97 -4.78
C ASN A 176 -30.19 47.22 -5.52
N LYS A 177 -29.67 47.51 -6.71
CA LYS A 177 -30.13 48.65 -7.52
C LYS A 177 -31.59 48.50 -7.94
N ILE A 178 -31.99 47.31 -8.39
CA ILE A 178 -33.38 47.01 -8.76
C ILE A 178 -34.30 47.15 -7.53
N TYR A 179 -33.90 46.59 -6.39
CA TYR A 179 -34.64 46.66 -5.14
C TYR A 179 -34.84 48.11 -4.67
N LEU A 180 -33.75 48.89 -4.58
CA LEU A 180 -33.82 50.30 -4.18
C LEU A 180 -34.71 51.11 -5.13
N ASN A 181 -34.59 50.89 -6.45
CA ASN A 181 -35.46 51.55 -7.42
C ASN A 181 -36.94 51.18 -7.22
N ALA A 182 -37.25 49.92 -6.91
CA ALA A 182 -38.62 49.49 -6.63
C ALA A 182 -39.17 50.14 -5.36
N VAL A 183 -38.37 50.18 -4.28
CA VAL A 183 -38.75 50.83 -3.02
C VAL A 183 -38.99 52.32 -3.22
N VAL A 184 -38.09 53.02 -3.92
CA VAL A 184 -38.25 54.47 -4.20
C VAL A 184 -39.49 54.72 -5.06
N LYS A 185 -39.77 53.90 -6.08
CA LYS A 185 -40.99 54.01 -6.88
C LYS A 185 -42.25 53.81 -6.04
N ALA A 186 -42.27 52.80 -5.17
CA ALA A 186 -43.40 52.54 -4.28
C ALA A 186 -43.60 53.69 -3.27
N TRP A 187 -42.52 54.18 -2.66
CA TRP A 187 -42.57 55.31 -1.74
C TRP A 187 -43.05 56.59 -2.43
N HIS A 188 -42.57 56.88 -3.64
CA HIS A 188 -43.02 58.03 -4.42
C HIS A 188 -44.52 57.92 -4.77
N ALA A 189 -44.99 56.73 -5.16
CA ALA A 189 -46.40 56.50 -5.44
C ALA A 189 -47.28 56.73 -4.19
N GLU A 190 -46.84 56.24 -3.03
CA GLU A 190 -47.53 56.44 -1.75
C GLU A 190 -47.52 57.89 -1.30
N ALA A 191 -46.37 58.57 -1.37
CA ALA A 191 -46.25 59.99 -1.01
C ALA A 191 -47.14 60.88 -1.90
N HIS A 192 -47.18 60.58 -3.20
CA HIS A 192 -48.05 61.29 -4.14
C HIS A 192 -49.53 60.94 -3.93
N GLY A 193 -49.85 59.70 -3.57
CA GLY A 193 -51.19 59.28 -3.16
C GLY A 193 -51.66 60.04 -1.93
N SER A 194 -50.83 60.07 -0.87
CA SER A 194 -51.09 60.81 0.37
C SER A 194 -51.26 62.31 0.14
N LEU A 195 -50.44 62.93 -0.74
CA LEU A 195 -50.60 64.34 -1.12
C LEU A 195 -51.98 64.58 -1.78
N LYS A 196 -52.39 63.72 -2.72
CA LYS A 196 -53.71 63.80 -3.36
C LYS A 196 -54.85 63.60 -2.35
N THR A 197 -54.72 62.63 -1.45
CA THR A 197 -55.69 62.35 -0.40
C THR A 197 -55.81 63.55 0.55
N LYS A 198 -54.69 64.15 0.96
CA LYS A 198 -54.67 65.37 1.76
C LYS A 198 -55.34 66.54 1.02
N ALA A 199 -55.02 66.76 -0.25
CA ALA A 199 -55.65 67.79 -1.06
C ALA A 199 -57.17 67.57 -1.18
N TYR A 200 -57.62 66.32 -1.33
CA TYR A 200 -59.04 65.94 -1.32
C TYR A 200 -59.71 66.24 0.02
N PHE A 201 -59.11 65.87 1.14
CA PHE A 201 -59.66 66.18 2.46
C PHE A 201 -59.59 67.68 2.78
N GLU A 202 -58.61 68.42 2.28
CA GLU A 202 -58.55 69.89 2.40
C GLU A 202 -59.65 70.56 1.57
N SER A 203 -59.97 70.05 0.36
CA SER A 203 -61.15 70.51 -0.39
C SER A 203 -62.46 70.14 0.33
N LEU A 204 -62.55 68.94 0.91
CA LEU A 204 -63.71 68.50 1.68
C LEU A 204 -63.86 69.30 2.98
N ALA A 205 -62.76 69.66 3.64
CA ALA A 205 -62.75 70.47 4.85
C ALA A 205 -63.21 71.91 4.57
N LYS A 206 -62.83 72.44 3.39
CA LYS A 206 -63.35 73.72 2.87
C LYS A 206 -64.84 73.64 2.53
N GLU A 207 -65.34 72.50 2.05
CA GLU A 207 -66.78 72.25 1.89
C GLU A 207 -67.49 72.04 3.24
N SER A 208 -66.83 71.46 4.26
CA SER A 208 -67.41 71.17 5.58
C SER A 208 -67.47 72.36 6.55
N GLN A 209 -66.94 73.53 6.16
CA GLN A 209 -67.40 74.80 6.76
C GLN A 209 -68.87 75.12 6.40
N GLU A 210 -69.47 74.32 5.54
CA GLU A 210 -70.90 74.23 5.30
C GLU A 210 -71.36 72.77 5.45
N GLY A 211 -71.36 72.26 6.68
CA GLY A 211 -72.06 71.01 7.02
C GLY A 211 -71.23 70.01 7.82
N CYS A 212 -71.46 69.99 9.13
CA CYS A 212 -71.10 68.92 10.04
C CYS A 212 -71.98 67.68 9.77
N LEU A 213 -71.41 66.47 9.72
CA LEU A 213 -71.75 65.35 10.62
C LEU A 213 -71.02 64.05 10.26
N GLU A 214 -70.85 63.26 11.33
CA GLU A 214 -70.10 62.03 11.52
C GLU A 214 -70.58 60.83 10.70
N SER A 215 -69.71 59.82 10.53
CA SER A 215 -70.02 58.43 10.91
C SER A 215 -68.83 57.51 10.62
N SER A 216 -68.37 56.86 11.69
CA SER A 216 -67.57 55.65 11.68
C SER A 216 -68.34 54.47 11.08
N ASP A 217 -67.65 53.53 10.42
CA ASP A 217 -67.92 52.12 10.71
C ASP A 217 -66.71 51.20 10.51
N LEU A 218 -66.60 50.28 11.46
CA LEU A 218 -65.67 49.18 11.58
C LEU A 218 -66.17 48.01 10.73
N THR A 219 -65.28 47.36 9.97
CA THR A 219 -65.36 45.89 9.83
C THR A 219 -63.96 45.31 9.62
N VAL A 220 -63.47 44.71 10.70
CA VAL A 220 -62.33 43.81 10.74
C VAL A 220 -62.70 42.53 9.97
N GLY A 221 -62.30 42.47 8.70
CA GLY A 221 -62.20 41.23 7.96
C GLY A 221 -60.78 40.68 8.09
N HIS A 222 -60.62 39.55 8.78
CA HIS A 222 -59.36 38.80 8.79
C HIS A 222 -58.91 38.54 7.36
N LYS A 223 -57.90 39.30 6.91
CA LYS A 223 -57.21 39.11 5.64
C LYS A 223 -56.47 37.77 5.68
N THR A 224 -57.15 36.71 5.28
CA THR A 224 -56.52 35.47 4.83
C THR A 224 -55.50 35.84 3.75
N SER A 225 -54.23 35.59 4.06
CA SER A 225 -53.06 35.82 3.21
C SER A 225 -53.34 35.60 1.72
N HIS A 226 -53.16 36.65 0.92
CA HIS A 226 -53.45 36.77 -0.52
C HIS A 226 -52.57 35.89 -1.45
N LEU A 227 -51.91 34.86 -0.92
CA LEU A 227 -50.99 34.05 -1.73
C LEU A 227 -51.73 32.83 -2.31
N PRO A 228 -51.73 32.64 -3.65
CA PRO A 228 -52.31 31.45 -4.26
C PRO A 228 -51.67 30.18 -3.71
N GLU A 229 -52.47 29.13 -3.53
CA GLU A 229 -52.03 27.84 -2.99
C GLU A 229 -50.78 27.29 -3.73
N LYS A 230 -50.76 27.46 -5.05
CA LYS A 230 -49.63 27.07 -5.91
C LYS A 230 -48.33 27.79 -5.56
N ALA A 231 -48.39 29.07 -5.17
CA ALA A 231 -47.21 29.83 -4.77
C ALA A 231 -46.67 29.35 -3.42
N LEU A 232 -47.54 29.00 -2.47
CA LEU A 232 -47.13 28.42 -1.19
C LEU A 232 -46.49 27.04 -1.36
N LEU A 233 -47.03 26.19 -2.24
CA LEU A 233 -46.44 24.89 -2.58
C LEU A 233 -45.06 25.02 -3.23
N GLN A 234 -44.84 26.05 -4.03
CA GLN A 234 -43.53 26.37 -4.59
C GLN A 234 -42.54 26.82 -3.49
N VAL A 235 -42.98 27.64 -2.54
CA VAL A 235 -42.16 28.01 -1.38
C VAL A 235 -41.76 26.75 -0.59
N PHE A 236 -42.71 25.86 -0.31
CA PHE A 236 -42.45 24.64 0.45
C PHE A 236 -41.50 23.65 -0.24
N HIS A 237 -41.37 23.67 -1.57
CA HIS A 237 -40.38 22.86 -2.28
C HIS A 237 -38.93 23.21 -1.91
N TYR A 238 -38.68 24.46 -1.46
CA TYR A 238 -37.34 24.92 -1.07
C TYR A 238 -37.06 24.78 0.43
N VAL A 239 -38.06 24.37 1.21
CA VAL A 239 -37.95 24.24 2.66
C VAL A 239 -37.42 22.84 3.02
N ASN A 240 -36.47 22.75 3.95
CA ASN A 240 -35.96 21.45 4.39
C ASN A 240 -37.00 20.69 5.23
N LEU A 241 -36.81 19.38 5.41
CA LEU A 241 -37.76 18.50 6.09
C LEU A 241 -38.13 18.94 7.53
N VAL A 242 -37.18 19.49 8.28
CA VAL A 242 -37.41 19.93 9.66
C VAL A 242 -38.24 21.21 9.67
N ASP A 243 -37.90 22.15 8.78
CA ASP A 243 -38.65 23.40 8.65
C ASP A 243 -40.03 23.17 8.04
N LEU A 244 -40.19 22.19 7.15
CA LEU A 244 -41.49 21.79 6.60
C LEU A 244 -42.42 21.24 7.69
N ALA A 245 -41.87 20.47 8.64
CA ALA A 245 -42.62 20.00 9.80
C ALA A 245 -43.03 21.14 10.74
N ARG A 246 -42.21 22.20 10.85
CA ARG A 246 -42.57 23.43 11.59
C ARG A 246 -43.64 24.23 10.86
N CYS A 247 -43.57 24.34 9.53
CA CYS A 247 -44.61 24.97 8.72
C CYS A 247 -45.98 24.32 8.94
N ALA A 248 -46.03 23.00 9.12
CA ALA A 248 -47.27 22.29 9.40
C ALA A 248 -47.92 22.66 10.75
N GLN A 249 -47.18 23.32 11.65
CA GLN A 249 -47.67 23.76 12.97
C GLN A 249 -48.16 25.22 12.98
N VAL A 250 -47.95 25.98 11.89
CA VAL A 250 -48.25 27.42 11.84
C VAL A 250 -49.75 27.69 11.69
N SER A 251 -50.45 26.91 10.86
CA SER A 251 -51.90 27.05 10.65
C SER A 251 -52.49 25.77 10.07
N GLN A 252 -53.81 25.62 10.14
CA GLN A 252 -54.53 24.49 9.54
C GLN A 252 -54.33 24.45 8.01
N THR A 253 -54.29 25.60 7.35
CA THR A 253 -54.01 25.71 5.91
C THR A 253 -52.62 25.21 5.57
N TRP A 254 -51.59 25.60 6.33
CA TRP A 254 -50.22 25.16 6.10
C TRP A 254 -50.02 23.67 6.44
N MET A 255 -50.73 23.16 7.44
CA MET A 255 -50.78 21.73 7.74
C MET A 255 -51.33 20.91 6.57
N LEU A 256 -52.37 21.39 5.88
CA LEU A 256 -52.93 20.70 4.71
C LEU A 256 -51.96 20.77 3.51
N LEU A 257 -51.33 21.93 3.29
CA LEU A 257 -50.40 22.12 2.18
C LEU A 257 -49.13 21.29 2.30
N THR A 258 -48.57 21.16 3.51
CA THR A 258 -47.36 20.35 3.77
C THR A 258 -47.58 18.85 3.57
N ARG A 259 -48.85 18.40 3.52
CA ARG A 259 -49.25 17.02 3.22
C ARG A 259 -49.44 16.75 1.73
N ASN A 260 -49.29 17.76 0.88
CA ASN A 260 -49.44 17.60 -0.56
C ASN A 260 -48.37 16.62 -1.10
N SER A 261 -48.80 15.62 -1.87
CA SER A 261 -47.93 14.54 -2.37
C SER A 261 -46.76 15.05 -3.22
N SER A 262 -46.93 16.16 -3.94
CA SER A 262 -45.89 16.77 -4.78
C SER A 262 -44.62 17.13 -3.99
N LEU A 263 -44.76 17.58 -2.73
CA LEU A 263 -43.66 17.93 -1.85
C LEU A 263 -42.80 16.73 -1.43
N TRP A 264 -43.38 15.52 -1.46
CA TRP A 264 -42.73 14.29 -1.02
C TRP A 264 -42.10 13.50 -2.17
N SER A 265 -42.16 14.05 -3.39
CA SER A 265 -41.53 13.45 -4.58
C SER A 265 -39.99 13.47 -4.54
N HIS A 266 -39.41 14.49 -3.91
CA HIS A 266 -37.98 14.74 -3.88
C HIS A 266 -37.52 14.98 -2.44
N ILE A 267 -37.23 13.89 -1.72
CA ILE A 267 -36.85 13.96 -0.30
C ILE A 267 -35.33 14.12 -0.16
N ASN A 268 -34.90 15.16 0.53
CA ASN A 268 -33.48 15.44 0.78
C ASN A 268 -33.15 15.47 2.29
N PHE A 269 -32.57 14.38 2.80
CA PHE A 269 -32.08 14.28 4.17
C PHE A 269 -30.68 14.89 4.38
N SER A 270 -29.93 15.20 3.32
CA SER A 270 -28.58 15.76 3.44
C SER A 270 -28.54 17.12 4.15
N SER A 271 -29.60 17.92 4.05
CA SER A 271 -29.71 19.23 4.72
C SER A 271 -29.88 19.11 6.24
N VAL A 272 -30.37 17.95 6.70
CA VAL A 272 -30.65 17.65 8.12
C VAL A 272 -29.82 16.48 8.62
N LYS A 273 -28.72 16.17 7.93
CA LYS A 273 -27.85 14.99 8.12
C LYS A 273 -27.39 14.69 9.56
N HIS A 274 -27.27 15.72 10.41
CA HIS A 274 -26.85 15.57 11.81
C HIS A 274 -28.01 15.33 12.79
N LYS A 275 -29.26 15.55 12.35
CA LYS A 275 -30.48 15.46 13.17
C LYS A 275 -31.35 14.26 12.81
N VAL A 276 -31.07 13.60 11.68
CA VAL A 276 -31.88 12.50 11.17
C VAL A 276 -31.42 11.18 11.80
N GLN A 277 -32.39 10.45 12.33
CA GLN A 277 -32.24 9.10 12.88
C GLN A 277 -33.05 8.10 12.06
N ASP A 278 -32.74 6.81 12.21
CA ASP A 278 -33.38 5.73 11.48
C ASP A 278 -34.91 5.74 11.59
N GLN A 279 -35.45 5.96 12.78
CA GLN A 279 -36.90 5.99 13.01
C GLN A 279 -37.61 7.07 12.19
N VAL A 280 -36.97 8.24 12.05
CA VAL A 280 -37.54 9.37 11.31
C VAL A 280 -37.59 9.06 9.81
N VAL A 281 -36.53 8.46 9.27
CA VAL A 281 -36.47 8.05 7.86
C VAL A 281 -37.53 6.99 7.58
N VAL A 282 -37.62 5.95 8.41
CA VAL A 282 -38.60 4.87 8.26
C VAL A 282 -40.03 5.42 8.29
N ASN A 283 -40.35 6.28 9.26
CA ASN A 283 -41.70 6.86 9.39
C ASN A 283 -42.09 7.71 8.17
N ILE A 284 -41.17 8.53 7.66
CA ILE A 284 -41.43 9.39 6.49
C ILE A 284 -41.61 8.53 5.23
N LEU A 285 -40.73 7.55 5.01
CA LEU A 285 -40.80 6.68 3.84
C LEU A 285 -42.05 5.79 3.85
N GLN A 286 -42.45 5.29 5.02
CA GLN A 286 -43.70 4.53 5.14
C GLN A 286 -44.93 5.40 4.83
N LYS A 287 -44.94 6.64 5.32
CA LYS A 287 -46.10 7.53 5.17
C LYS A 287 -46.30 8.05 3.75
N TRP A 288 -45.21 8.31 3.03
CA TRP A 288 -45.25 8.93 1.70
C TRP A 288 -44.77 7.99 0.58
N ARG A 289 -44.73 6.68 0.86
CA ARG A 289 -44.16 5.61 0.02
C ARG A 289 -44.48 5.74 -1.47
N LEU A 290 -45.75 6.00 -1.81
CA LEU A 290 -46.22 6.02 -3.20
C LEU A 290 -45.80 7.27 -3.98
N TYR A 291 -45.29 8.29 -3.30
CA TYR A 291 -44.98 9.59 -3.90
C TYR A 291 -43.48 9.83 -4.04
N VAL A 292 -42.62 9.09 -3.33
CA VAL A 292 -41.16 9.29 -3.35
C VAL A 292 -40.56 8.82 -4.67
N LEU A 293 -40.03 9.76 -5.46
CA LEU A 293 -39.33 9.49 -6.73
C LEU A 293 -37.80 9.63 -6.59
N ARG A 294 -37.35 10.58 -5.77
CA ARG A 294 -35.93 10.82 -5.50
C ARG A 294 -35.66 10.96 -4.01
N LEU A 295 -34.63 10.26 -3.54
CA LEU A 295 -34.21 10.26 -2.15
C LEU A 295 -32.72 10.58 -2.06
N ASN A 296 -32.35 11.62 -1.31
CA ASN A 296 -30.97 11.99 -1.05
C ASN A 296 -30.60 11.78 0.43
N LEU A 297 -29.70 10.82 0.68
CA LEU A 297 -29.18 10.46 2.01
C LEU A 297 -27.73 10.90 2.22
N ARG A 298 -27.19 11.79 1.39
CA ARG A 298 -25.77 12.16 1.44
C ARG A 298 -25.40 12.74 2.81
N GLY A 299 -24.29 12.27 3.38
CA GLY A 299 -23.77 12.74 4.66
C GLY A 299 -24.54 12.30 5.91
N CYS A 300 -25.58 11.48 5.79
CA CYS A 300 -26.35 10.94 6.92
C CYS A 300 -25.62 9.71 7.49
N TYR A 301 -24.57 9.91 8.29
CA TYR A 301 -23.74 8.84 8.84
C TYR A 301 -24.39 8.08 10.02
N SER A 302 -25.45 8.63 10.60
CA SER A 302 -26.20 8.05 11.72
C SER A 302 -27.23 6.99 11.31
N LEU A 303 -27.38 6.72 10.00
CA LEU A 303 -28.36 5.77 9.47
C LEU A 303 -27.79 4.36 9.38
N HIS A 304 -28.60 3.39 9.78
CA HIS A 304 -28.26 1.98 9.83
C HIS A 304 -29.24 1.14 9.01
N TRP A 305 -29.10 -0.19 9.10
CA TRP A 305 -29.87 -1.17 8.33
C TRP A 305 -31.40 -0.99 8.31
N PRO A 306 -32.09 -0.56 9.40
CA PRO A 306 -33.54 -0.34 9.36
C PRO A 306 -33.99 0.65 8.26
N SER A 307 -33.26 1.76 8.09
CA SER A 307 -33.54 2.75 7.04
C SER A 307 -33.35 2.20 5.64
N PHE A 308 -32.27 1.44 5.43
CA PHE A 308 -32.00 0.82 4.13
C PHE A 308 -32.99 -0.31 3.80
N LYS A 309 -33.49 -1.01 4.83
CA LYS A 309 -34.54 -2.04 4.67
C LYS A 309 -35.87 -1.43 4.24
N SER A 310 -36.27 -0.26 4.76
CA SER A 310 -37.47 0.44 4.26
C SER A 310 -37.32 0.78 2.78
N ILE A 311 -36.17 1.35 2.38
CA ILE A 311 -35.92 1.75 0.98
C ILE A 311 -35.92 0.53 0.04
N LYS A 312 -35.29 -0.58 0.44
CA LYS A 312 -35.22 -1.80 -0.38
C LYS A 312 -36.59 -2.44 -0.60
N ARG A 313 -37.51 -2.32 0.37
CA ARG A 313 -38.90 -2.80 0.20
C ARG A 313 -39.70 -1.92 -0.79
N ASP A 314 -39.15 -0.77 -1.14
CA ASP A 314 -39.82 0.30 -1.89
C ASP A 314 -39.21 0.51 -3.30
N SER A 315 -38.18 -0.27 -3.68
CA SER A 315 -37.48 -0.10 -4.96
C SER A 315 -38.18 -0.82 -6.12
N VAL A 316 -39.12 -0.15 -6.80
CA VAL A 316 -39.37 -0.42 -8.23
C VAL A 316 -38.78 0.69 -9.11
N ILE A 317 -38.56 1.91 -8.60
CA ILE A 317 -38.00 2.99 -9.42
C ILE A 317 -37.12 3.90 -8.56
N MET A 318 -35.85 3.55 -8.35
CA MET A 318 -34.88 4.50 -7.78
C MET A 318 -33.56 4.38 -8.53
N SER A 319 -33.20 5.43 -9.26
CA SER A 319 -32.01 5.50 -10.11
C SER A 319 -30.75 5.15 -9.33
N GLU A 320 -30.05 4.14 -9.84
CA GLU A 320 -28.72 3.71 -9.47
C GLU A 320 -27.75 4.88 -9.56
N ASN A 321 -27.12 5.22 -8.43
CA ASN A 321 -25.74 5.76 -8.34
C ASN A 321 -25.48 6.10 -6.86
N ASN A 322 -24.95 5.11 -6.12
CA ASN A 322 -24.36 5.15 -4.75
C ASN A 322 -24.97 4.19 -3.72
N LEU A 323 -26.17 3.65 -3.93
CA LEU A 323 -26.76 2.67 -2.98
C LEU A 323 -26.12 1.28 -3.09
N LEU A 324 -25.80 0.82 -4.31
CA LEU A 324 -25.25 -0.53 -4.54
C LEU A 324 -23.88 -0.76 -3.88
N SER A 325 -22.97 0.22 -3.96
CA SER A 325 -21.63 0.08 -3.35
C SER A 325 -21.67 0.01 -1.83
N ARG A 326 -22.60 0.74 -1.17
CA ARG A 326 -22.77 0.72 0.28
C ARG A 326 -23.56 -0.49 0.77
N MET A 327 -24.64 -0.86 0.07
CA MET A 327 -25.39 -2.08 0.38
C MET A 327 -24.54 -3.34 0.20
N ALA A 328 -23.63 -3.39 -0.77
CA ALA A 328 -22.67 -4.47 -0.94
C ALA A 328 -21.64 -4.51 0.22
N MET A 329 -21.14 -3.35 0.65
CA MET A 329 -20.17 -3.25 1.75
C MET A 329 -20.79 -3.65 3.10
N GLU A 330 -22.03 -3.23 3.38
CA GLU A 330 -22.73 -3.59 4.62
C GLU A 330 -23.24 -5.03 4.63
N LYS A 331 -23.72 -5.57 3.50
CA LYS A 331 -24.06 -7.00 3.39
C LYS A 331 -22.86 -7.89 3.68
N ASN A 332 -21.67 -7.51 3.18
CA ASN A 332 -20.42 -8.23 3.45
C ASN A 332 -19.97 -8.09 4.91
N ASN A 333 -20.12 -6.92 5.53
CA ASN A 333 -19.84 -6.75 6.96
C ASN A 333 -20.81 -7.52 7.85
N TRP A 334 -22.09 -7.64 7.45
CA TRP A 334 -23.08 -8.40 8.20
C TRP A 334 -22.89 -9.92 8.07
N LEU A 335 -22.58 -10.42 6.86
CA LEU A 335 -22.18 -11.83 6.65
C LEU A 335 -20.89 -12.17 7.40
N ARG A 336 -19.93 -11.25 7.44
CA ARG A 336 -18.68 -11.43 8.21
C ARG A 336 -18.94 -11.45 9.72
N ARG A 337 -19.83 -10.60 10.25
CA ARG A 337 -20.25 -10.65 11.66
C ARG A 337 -21.04 -11.91 11.99
N LYS A 338 -21.89 -12.39 11.09
CA LYS A 338 -22.64 -13.65 11.27
C LYS A 338 -21.70 -14.87 11.28
N SER A 339 -20.71 -14.91 10.39
CA SER A 339 -19.64 -15.93 10.36
C SER A 339 -18.77 -15.93 11.63
N ILE A 340 -18.53 -14.76 12.24
CA ILE A 340 -17.78 -14.66 13.50
C ILE A 340 -18.59 -15.19 14.69
N PHE A 341 -19.92 -15.07 14.66
CA PHE A 341 -20.80 -15.61 15.71
C PHE A 341 -21.08 -17.12 15.55
N ASP A 342 -21.18 -17.62 14.32
CA ASP A 342 -21.45 -19.06 14.06
C ASP A 342 -20.20 -19.95 14.26
N HIS A 343 -18.98 -19.39 14.35
CA HIS A 343 -17.75 -20.12 14.68
C HIS A 343 -17.29 -19.99 16.15
N GLY A 344 -18.06 -19.27 16.99
CA GLY A 344 -17.71 -18.99 18.38
C GLY A 344 -18.44 -19.83 19.43
N LEU A 345 -19.33 -20.74 19.04
CA LEU A 345 -20.04 -21.64 19.95
C LEU A 345 -19.90 -23.07 19.43
N GLY A 346 -18.77 -23.67 19.76
CA GLY A 346 -18.42 -25.04 19.42
C GLY A 346 -17.18 -25.46 20.17
N PHE A 347 -17.20 -25.29 21.50
CA PHE A 347 -16.65 -26.16 22.56
C PHE A 347 -16.98 -25.54 23.91
#